data_AF-A0A920QGT8-F1
#
_entry.id   AF-A0A920QGT8-F1
#
_cell.length_a   1.000
_cell.length_b   1.000
_cell.length_c   1.000
_cell.angle_alpha   90.00
_cell.angle_beta   90.00
_cell.angle_gamma   90.00
#
_symmetry.space_group_name_H-M   'P 1'
#
loop_
_entity.id
_entity.type
_entity.pdbx_description
1 polymer ?
#
loop_
_entity_poly.entity_id
_entity_poly.type
_entity_poly.pdbx_seq_one_letter_code
_entity_poly.pdbx_strand_id
1 'polypeptide(L)' 'MIKIDQTPIGRTPRSNPATYTKVLDPIRELFSMTPEQRARGIKRAPFPLMLKEGDVKIARGQD' A
#
# COMPACT_ATOMS: atom_id res chain seq x y z
N MET A 1 27.46 10.03 8.00
CA MET A 1 27.58 8.59 7.71
C MET A 1 26.20 7.98 7.72
N ILE A 2 25.82 7.24 6.67
CA ILE A 2 24.58 6.47 6.66
C ILE A 2 24.93 5.05 7.10
N LYS A 3 24.28 4.56 8.15
CA LYS A 3 24.47 3.19 8.64
C LYS A 3 23.45 2.29 7.97
N ILE A 4 23.94 1.25 7.30
CA ILE A 4 23.11 0.18 6.73
C ILE A 4 23.37 -1.07 7.57
N ASP A 5 22.32 -1.61 8.17
CA ASP A 5 22.38 -2.83 8.97
C ASP A 5 21.16 -3.72 8.67
N GLN A 6 21.07 -4.85 9.37
CA GLN A 6 20.03 -5.86 9.16
C GLN A 6 18.81 -5.64 10.07
N THR A 7 18.66 -4.46 10.67
CA THR A 7 17.45 -4.17 11.43
C THR A 7 16.23 -4.26 10.50
N PRO A 8 15.09 -4.80 10.98
CA PRO A 8 13.91 -4.89 10.15
C PRO A 8 13.48 -3.54 9.59
N ILE A 9 13.15 -3.48 8.30
CA ILE A 9 12.68 -2.25 7.63
C ILE A 9 11.40 -1.68 8.25
N GLY A 10 10.64 -2.51 8.97
CA GLY A 10 9.54 -2.10 9.83
C GLY A 10 9.06 -3.26 10.69
N ARG A 11 8.23 -2.94 11.69
CA ARG A 11 7.81 -3.88 12.75
C ARG A 11 6.36 -4.36 12.62
N THR A 12 5.71 -4.08 11.49
CA THR A 12 4.30 -4.47 11.25
C THR A 12 4.17 -5.12 9.87
N PRO A 13 3.16 -5.98 9.64
CA PRO A 13 2.90 -6.57 8.31
C PRO A 13 2.63 -5.54 7.21
N ARG A 14 2.27 -4.30 7.57
CA ARG A 14 2.12 -3.18 6.64
C ARG A 14 3.45 -2.65 6.10
N SER A 15 4.58 -3.05 6.71
CA SER A 15 5.92 -2.72 6.22
C SER A 15 6.35 -3.72 5.16
N ASN A 16 6.50 -3.24 3.94
CA ASN A 16 7.03 -4.01 2.82
C ASN A 16 7.97 -3.14 1.98
N PRO A 17 8.80 -3.74 1.10
CA PRO A 17 9.74 -2.98 0.27
C PRO A 17 9.08 -1.84 -0.50
N ALA A 18 7.85 -2.05 -0.99
CA ALA A 18 7.14 -1.07 -1.79
C ALA A 18 6.64 0.15 -1.00
N THR A 19 6.35 -0.02 0.30
CA THR A 19 6.07 1.08 1.23
C THR A 19 7.33 1.82 1.67
N TYR A 20 8.44 1.09 1.79
CA TYR A 20 9.73 1.62 2.22
C TYR A 20 10.37 2.49 1.13
N THR A 21 10.31 2.05 -0.13
CA THR A 21 10.82 2.78 -1.30
C THR A 21 9.83 3.78 -1.89
N LYS A 22 8.59 3.83 -1.39
CA LYS A 22 7.49 4.67 -1.93
C LYS A 22 7.05 4.36 -3.36
N VAL A 23 7.45 3.22 -3.94
CA VAL A 23 7.07 2.84 -5.31
C VAL A 23 5.55 2.70 -5.50
N LEU A 24 4.79 2.44 -4.43
CA LEU A 24 3.32 2.37 -4.52
C LEU A 24 2.67 3.72 -4.82
N ASP A 25 3.37 4.84 -4.64
CA ASP A 25 2.82 6.17 -4.87
C ASP A 25 2.58 6.48 -6.35
N PRO A 26 3.56 6.36 -7.26
CA PRO A 26 3.31 6.49 -8.70
C PRO A 26 2.36 5.42 -9.23
N ILE A 27 2.35 4.22 -8.66
CA ILE A 27 1.38 3.18 -9.02
C ILE A 27 -0.04 3.63 -8.67
N ARG A 28 -0.27 4.16 -7.47
CA ARG A 28 -1.60 4.68 -7.07
C ARG A 28 -2.07 5.82 -7.94
N GLU A 29 -1.15 6.70 -8.34
CA GLU A 29 -1.45 7.78 -9.26
C GLU A 29 -1.91 7.22 -10.61
N LEU A 30 -1.18 6.27 -11.17
CA LEU A 30 -1.57 5.59 -12.41
C LEU A 30 -2.96 4.92 -12.29
N PHE A 31 -3.25 4.23 -11.18
CA PHE A 31 -4.56 3.61 -10.96
C PHE A 31 -5.68 4.65 -10.79
N SER A 32 -5.41 5.83 -10.23
CA SER A 32 -6.40 6.91 -10.15
C SER A 32 -6.81 7.44 -11.53
N MET A 33 -5.99 7.20 -12.56
CA MET A 33 -6.24 7.65 -13.92
C MET A 33 -7.20 6.74 -14.71
N THR A 34 -7.64 5.59 -14.18
CA THR A 34 -8.61 4.76 -14.90
C THR A 34 -9.99 5.44 -14.96
N PRO A 35 -10.80 5.21 -16.01
CA PRO A 35 -12.12 5.82 -16.16
C PRO A 35 -13.03 5.58 -14.95
N GLU A 36 -13.01 4.37 -14.38
CA GLU A 36 -13.83 3.96 -13.24
C GLU A 36 -13.46 4.72 -11.96
N GLN A 37 -12.16 4.93 -11.73
CA GLN A 37 -11.66 5.65 -10.57
C GLN A 37 -11.91 7.15 -10.71
N ARG A 38 -11.71 7.71 -11.92
CA ARG A 38 -12.04 9.09 -12.24
C ARG A 38 -13.53 9.38 -12.06
N ALA A 39 -14.41 8.51 -12.55
CA ALA A 39 -15.86 8.65 -12.39
C ALA A 39 -16.30 8.65 -10.92
N ARG A 40 -15.57 7.95 -10.04
CA ARG A 40 -15.80 7.91 -8.59
C ARG A 40 -15.11 9.04 -7.81
N GLY A 41 -14.35 9.91 -8.48
CA GLY A 41 -13.58 10.97 -7.83
C GLY A 41 -12.44 10.47 -6.94
N ILE A 42 -11.96 9.24 -7.14
CA ILE A 42 -10.93 8.62 -6.30
C ILE A 42 -9.56 9.15 -6.71
N LYS A 43 -8.98 10.01 -5.88
CA LYS A 43 -7.68 10.67 -6.14
C LYS A 43 -6.47 9.79 -5.84
N ARG A 44 -6.62 8.83 -4.92
CA ARG A 44 -5.55 7.90 -4.53
C ARG A 44 -6.18 6.66 -3.92
N ALA A 45 -6.34 5.62 -4.74
CA ALA A 45 -6.96 4.38 -4.27
C ALA A 45 -6.07 3.73 -3.19
N PRO A 46 -6.61 3.42 -1.99
CA PRO A 46 -5.88 2.61 -1.02
C PRO A 46 -5.82 1.16 -1.52
N PHE A 47 -4.64 0.55 -1.47
CA PHE A 47 -4.51 -0.88 -1.76
C PHE A 47 -4.97 -1.72 -0.55
N PRO A 48 -5.49 -2.93 -0.76
CA PRO A 48 -5.97 -3.81 0.31
C PRO A 48 -4.97 -4.01 1.46
N LEU A 49 -3.68 -4.10 1.14
CA LEU A 49 -2.59 -4.27 2.11
C LEU A 49 -2.30 -3.01 2.96
N MET A 50 -2.91 -1.87 2.63
CA MET A 50 -2.71 -0.57 3.28
C MET A 50 -3.96 -0.06 3.99
N LEU A 51 -5.07 -0.79 3.88
CA LEU A 51 -6.32 -0.49 4.56
C LEU A 51 -6.21 -0.89 6.04
N LYS A 52 -6.92 -0.18 6.93
CA LYS A 52 -6.93 -0.53 8.35
C LYS A 52 -7.76 -1.79 8.54
N GLU A 53 -7.53 -2.50 9.65
CA GLU A 53 -8.42 -3.59 10.04
C GLU A 53 -9.87 -3.06 10.12
N GLY A 54 -10.78 -3.72 9.39
CA GLY A 54 -12.19 -3.33 9.28
C GLY A 54 -12.58 -2.61 7.98
N ASP A 55 -11.62 -2.06 7.23
CA ASP A 55 -11.90 -1.33 5.98
C ASP A 55 -12.17 -2.27 4.77
N VAL A 56 -11.78 -3.55 4.88
CA VAL A 56 -12.06 -4.59 3.88
C VAL A 56 -12.47 -5.87 4.58
N LYS A 57 -13.57 -6.47 4.14
CA LYS A 57 -13.90 -7.88 4.43
C LYS A 57 -12.96 -8.79 3.64
N ILE A 58 -11.68 -8.83 3.98
CA ILE A 58 -10.74 -9.79 3.36
C ILE A 58 -10.97 -11.12 4.04
N ALA A 59 -11.36 -12.14 3.27
CA ALA A 59 -11.26 -13.53 3.71
C ALA A 59 -9.81 -13.72 4.17
N ARG A 60 -9.64 -14.08 5.44
CA ARG A 60 -8.34 -14.42 5.99
C ARG A 60 -7.73 -15.47 5.07
N GLY A 61 -6.55 -15.19 4.51
CA GLY A 61 -5.71 -16.26 3.99
C GLY A 61 -5.49 -17.19 5.18
N GLN A 62 -6.17 -18.33 5.13
CA GLN A 62 -6.00 -19.41 6.10
C GLN A 62 -4.60 -19.97 5.92
N ASP A 63 -3.95 -20.24 7.05
CA ASP A 63 -2.84 -21.20 7.13
C ASP A 63 -3.26 -22.57 6.56
#